data_AF-A0A957F3K2-F1
#
_entry.id   AF-A0A957F3K2-F1
#
_cell.length_a   1.000
_cell.length_b   1.000
_cell.length_c   1.000
_cell.angle_alpha   90.00
_cell.angle_beta   90.00
_cell.angle_gamma   90.00
#
_symmetry.space_group_name_H-M   'P 1'
#
loop_
_entity.id
_entity.type
_entity.pdbx_description
1 polymer ?
#
loop_
_entity_poly.entity_id
_entity_poly.type
_entity_poly.pdbx_seq_one_letter_code
_entity_poly.pdbx_strand_id
1 'polypeptide(L)'
;MASPLLSTLHTTFNRHHLLLARLGWTAVCFLVTSLLIANVPYMARDIRTEWQVGEAWPFASQFFASIFTFTRWLAFWRTLVGLVFIGTGLMLAWRKWQTAVVLLISTNLLLLGAFYLISFNIDQLRFPRLLTQLLPNLASVTTLLVVASMLSLFYLFPDGQFRPRRWRWAAWLAVGNVFLWGVLFSFPAVSRWLENKWLFLLGEDDLGWVLFMGSLMLALLVGLASQIYRYRWLASAEQKQQTKWALLGLLGIVLVPFGAIFFFALFNLQQTAVHHFIILHLELFTAAWLPLAITFSVLRYRLWEVDLWLNRAMVYGGLTLLVTAVYILTVGLLSTLFQSSNSLILSILATGLIAILFNPVRQRLQTAVNRLMYGERDDPITVLTTLGKRLEETAVPAETLPALVQTIAQTLKLPYVAVMAAGEQGGGGAGEAIISAPLPPM
;
A
#
# COMPACT_ATOMS: atom_id res chain seq x y z
N MET A 1 -9.56 -44.46 -11.08
CA MET A 1 -9.62 -44.31 -9.62
C MET A 1 -8.28 -43.76 -9.14
N ALA A 2 -8.12 -42.44 -9.08
CA ALA A 2 -6.94 -41.80 -8.53
C ALA A 2 -7.05 -41.80 -6.99
N SER A 3 -6.00 -42.23 -6.30
CA SER A 3 -6.03 -42.57 -4.89
C SER A 3 -6.27 -41.35 -3.97
N PRO A 4 -7.02 -41.52 -2.86
CA PRO A 4 -7.25 -40.47 -1.85
C PRO A 4 -5.97 -39.98 -1.13
N LEU A 5 -4.83 -40.66 -1.31
CA LEU A 5 -3.55 -40.28 -0.74
C LEU A 5 -2.92 -39.04 -1.42
N LEU A 6 -3.18 -38.83 -2.72
CA LEU A 6 -2.64 -37.68 -3.45
C LEU A 6 -3.36 -36.37 -3.09
N SER A 7 -4.64 -36.42 -2.73
CA SER A 7 -5.39 -35.23 -2.27
C SER A 7 -5.00 -34.83 -0.84
N THR A 8 -4.70 -35.79 0.04
CA THR A 8 -4.19 -35.52 1.39
C THR A 8 -2.76 -34.96 1.40
N LEU A 9 -1.89 -35.40 0.47
CA LEU A 9 -0.54 -34.85 0.34
C LEU A 9 -0.54 -33.43 -0.26
N HIS A 10 -1.39 -33.15 -1.25
CA HIS A 10 -1.53 -31.80 -1.81
C HIS A 10 -2.08 -30.79 -0.78
N THR A 11 -3.02 -31.22 0.08
CA THR A 11 -3.62 -30.35 1.11
C THR A 11 -2.67 -30.08 2.28
N THR A 12 -1.89 -31.08 2.70
CA THR A 12 -0.87 -30.92 3.78
C THR A 12 0.34 -30.11 3.35
N PHE A 13 0.85 -30.31 2.12
CA PHE A 13 1.95 -29.52 1.57
C PHE A 13 1.58 -28.03 1.47
N ASN A 14 0.35 -27.73 1.02
CA ASN A 14 -0.14 -26.36 0.93
C ASN A 14 -0.30 -25.69 2.30
N ARG A 15 -0.60 -26.47 3.35
CA ARG A 15 -0.74 -25.98 4.73
C ARG A 15 0.58 -25.53 5.34
N HIS A 16 1.69 -26.24 5.08
CA HIS A 16 3.03 -25.86 5.57
C HIS A 16 3.52 -24.58 4.89
N HIS A 17 3.38 -24.48 3.57
CA HIS A 17 3.74 -23.25 2.85
C HIS A 17 2.93 -22.04 3.31
N LEU A 18 1.64 -22.22 3.57
CA LEU A 18 0.80 -21.16 4.10
C LEU A 18 1.21 -20.75 5.53
N LEU A 19 1.55 -21.72 6.38
CA LEU A 19 2.02 -21.44 7.75
C LEU A 19 3.34 -20.68 7.74
N LEU A 20 4.30 -21.09 6.91
CA LEU A 20 5.57 -20.37 6.71
C LEU A 20 5.33 -18.95 6.16
N ALA A 21 4.43 -18.79 5.19
CA ALA A 21 4.08 -17.48 4.65
C ALA A 21 3.48 -16.55 5.73
N ARG A 22 2.63 -17.09 6.62
CA ARG A 22 2.05 -16.33 7.74
C ARG A 22 3.10 -15.92 8.77
N LEU A 23 3.93 -16.87 9.21
CA LEU A 23 5.01 -16.58 10.16
C LEU A 23 5.98 -15.55 9.60
N GLY A 24 6.42 -15.73 8.35
CA GLY A 24 7.29 -14.79 7.65
C GLY A 24 6.66 -13.41 7.53
N TRP A 25 5.39 -13.35 7.14
CA TRP A 25 4.66 -12.07 7.05
C TRP A 25 4.55 -11.38 8.41
N THR A 26 4.21 -12.11 9.48
CA THR A 26 4.10 -11.53 10.83
C THR A 26 5.44 -11.00 11.34
N ALA A 27 6.53 -11.73 11.08
CA ALA A 27 7.88 -11.31 11.45
C ALA A 27 8.29 -10.04 10.71
N VAL A 28 8.04 -9.97 9.39
CA VAL A 28 8.32 -8.76 8.60
C VAL A 28 7.45 -7.60 9.05
N CYS A 29 6.15 -7.81 9.28
CA CYS A 29 5.25 -6.75 9.76
C CYS A 29 5.72 -6.18 11.10
N PHE A 30 6.11 -7.04 12.04
CA PHE A 30 6.65 -6.62 13.33
C PHE A 30 7.97 -5.86 13.18
N LEU A 31 8.88 -6.36 12.34
CA LEU A 31 10.17 -5.72 12.04
C LEU A 31 9.96 -4.32 11.44
N VAL A 32 9.15 -4.22 10.39
CA VAL A 32 8.84 -2.96 9.71
C VAL A 32 8.20 -1.96 10.68
N THR A 33 7.26 -2.39 11.51
CA THR A 33 6.61 -1.53 12.51
C THR A 33 7.62 -1.03 13.55
N SER A 34 8.48 -1.91 14.05
CA SER A 34 9.51 -1.57 15.04
C SER A 34 10.53 -0.58 14.47
N LEU A 35 10.98 -0.81 13.22
CA LEU A 35 11.89 0.08 12.52
C LEU A 35 11.25 1.45 12.24
N LEU A 36 9.97 1.48 11.88
CA LEU A 36 9.22 2.71 11.65
C LEU A 36 9.17 3.55 12.93
N ILE A 37 8.75 2.97 14.06
CA ILE A 37 8.69 3.66 15.35
C ILE A 37 10.06 4.21 15.74
N ALA A 38 11.13 3.45 15.51
CA ALA A 38 12.49 3.85 15.84
C ALA A 38 13.03 4.99 14.95
N ASN A 39 12.66 5.05 13.67
CA ASN A 39 13.25 5.98 12.70
C ASN A 39 12.45 7.27 12.48
N VAL A 40 11.13 7.27 12.71
CA VAL A 40 10.26 8.45 12.48
C VAL A 40 10.80 9.75 13.11
N PRO A 41 11.28 9.78 14.38
CA PRO A 41 11.78 11.02 15.00
C PRO A 41 13.01 11.60 14.30
N TYR A 42 13.74 10.77 13.55
CA TYR A 42 15.04 11.10 12.99
C TYR A 42 15.03 11.30 11.48
N MET A 43 13.94 10.94 10.82
CA MET A 43 13.87 10.85 9.36
C MET A 43 14.29 12.14 8.65
N ALA A 44 13.79 13.30 9.10
CA ALA A 44 14.15 14.59 8.51
C ALA A 44 15.63 14.99 8.71
N ARG A 45 16.26 14.49 9.78
CA ARG A 45 17.70 14.68 10.02
C ARG A 45 18.50 13.81 9.06
N ASP A 46 18.13 12.55 8.89
CA ASP A 46 18.89 11.61 8.03
C ASP A 46 18.81 12.01 6.57
N ILE A 47 17.62 12.39 6.11
CA ILE A 47 17.40 12.89 4.76
C ILE A 47 18.30 14.11 4.50
N ARG A 48 18.48 15.00 5.48
CA ARG A 48 19.37 16.15 5.33
C ARG A 48 20.84 15.77 5.13
N THR A 49 21.26 14.63 5.66
CA THR A 49 22.64 14.13 5.50
C THR A 49 22.86 13.36 4.20
N GLU A 50 21.79 13.09 3.43
CA GLU A 50 21.92 12.47 2.12
C GLU A 50 22.60 13.44 1.14
N TRP A 51 23.65 12.97 0.47
CA TRP A 51 24.44 13.77 -0.47
C TRP A 51 23.56 14.42 -1.57
N GLN A 52 22.57 13.68 -2.09
CA GLN A 52 21.64 14.17 -3.12
C GLN A 52 20.86 15.40 -2.68
N VAL A 53 20.55 15.52 -1.38
CA VAL A 53 19.82 16.68 -0.85
C VAL A 53 20.71 17.91 -0.81
N GLY A 54 22.00 17.74 -0.51
CA GLY A 54 23.01 18.79 -0.62
C GLY A 54 23.16 19.28 -2.06
N GLU A 55 23.30 18.34 -3.01
CA GLU A 55 23.44 18.65 -4.44
C GLU A 55 22.19 19.31 -5.03
N ALA A 56 20.99 18.93 -4.56
CA ALA A 56 19.73 19.53 -4.99
C ALA A 56 19.49 20.93 -4.40
N TRP A 57 20.17 21.29 -3.30
CA TRP A 57 19.88 22.50 -2.53
C TRP A 57 19.97 23.82 -3.33
N PRO A 58 20.97 24.05 -4.20
CA PRO A 58 21.05 25.30 -4.97
C PRO A 58 19.80 25.58 -5.80
N PHE A 59 19.17 24.54 -6.35
CA PHE A 59 17.89 24.66 -7.07
C PHE A 59 16.69 24.71 -6.11
N ALA A 60 16.69 23.85 -5.08
CA ALA A 60 15.61 23.80 -4.10
C ALA A 60 15.44 25.12 -3.31
N SER A 61 16.52 25.87 -3.08
CA SER A 61 16.52 27.14 -2.37
C SER A 61 15.65 28.23 -3.03
N GLN A 62 15.30 28.05 -4.31
CA GLN A 62 14.37 28.92 -5.03
C GLN A 62 12.91 28.73 -4.58
N PHE A 63 12.57 27.55 -4.02
CA PHE A 63 11.22 27.19 -3.59
C PHE A 63 11.08 27.06 -2.07
N PHE A 64 12.19 26.79 -1.38
CA PHE A 64 12.22 26.53 0.05
C PHE A 64 13.08 27.55 0.79
N ALA A 65 12.54 28.13 1.86
CA ALA A 65 13.23 29.13 2.67
C ALA A 65 14.49 28.61 3.38
N SER A 66 14.60 27.30 3.61
CA SER A 66 15.77 26.67 4.24
C SER A 66 15.90 25.20 3.88
N ILE A 67 17.11 24.64 4.01
CA ILE A 67 17.35 23.21 3.80
C ILE A 67 16.54 22.34 4.77
N PHE A 68 16.22 22.86 5.96
CA PHE A 68 15.35 22.19 6.93
C PHE A 68 13.91 22.09 6.44
N THR A 69 13.40 23.12 5.76
CA THR A 69 12.05 23.09 5.18
C THR A 69 12.01 22.11 4.01
N PHE A 70 13.04 22.11 3.16
CA PHE A 70 13.17 21.18 2.05
C PHE A 70 13.26 19.71 2.52
N THR A 71 14.05 19.41 3.56
CA THR A 71 14.18 18.04 4.07
C THR A 71 12.91 17.56 4.77
N ARG A 72 12.19 18.45 5.48
CA ARG A 72 10.87 18.13 6.04
C ARG A 72 9.83 17.85 4.95
N TRP A 73 9.88 18.58 3.84
CA TRP A 73 9.04 18.31 2.68
C TRP A 73 9.32 16.93 2.08
N LEU A 74 10.59 16.60 1.84
CA LEU A 74 10.98 15.27 1.37
C LEU A 74 10.59 14.18 2.38
N ALA A 75 10.79 14.42 3.68
CA ALA A 75 10.39 13.50 4.73
C ALA A 75 8.88 13.25 4.71
N PHE A 76 8.06 14.29 4.60
CA PHE A 76 6.61 14.16 4.49
C PHE A 76 6.20 13.25 3.33
N TRP A 77 6.74 13.49 2.14
CA TRP A 77 6.38 12.68 0.97
C TRP A 77 6.93 11.26 1.05
N ARG A 78 8.16 11.05 1.53
CA ARG A 78 8.70 9.70 1.81
C ARG A 78 7.84 8.94 2.81
N THR A 79 7.39 9.61 3.88
CA THR A 79 6.45 9.04 4.84
C THR A 79 5.15 8.64 4.16
N LEU A 80 4.57 9.54 3.37
CA LEU A 80 3.30 9.29 2.70
C LEU A 80 3.41 8.09 1.74
N VAL A 81 4.45 8.04 0.91
CA VAL A 81 4.67 6.93 -0.03
C VAL A 81 4.89 5.62 0.72
N GLY A 82 5.74 5.61 1.75
CA GLY A 82 5.96 4.43 2.59
C GLY A 82 4.68 3.93 3.25
N LEU A 83 3.83 4.82 3.75
CA LEU A 83 2.52 4.47 4.31
C LEU A 83 1.54 3.93 3.27
N VAL A 84 1.58 4.41 2.02
CA VAL A 84 0.76 3.85 0.93
C VAL A 84 1.17 2.41 0.62
N PHE A 85 2.48 2.13 0.56
CA PHE A 85 3.01 0.77 0.40
C PHE A 85 2.58 -0.14 1.56
N ILE A 86 2.79 0.30 2.80
CA ILE A 86 2.43 -0.47 4.00
C ILE A 86 0.92 -0.70 4.07
N GLY A 87 0.11 0.34 3.86
CA GLY A 87 -1.33 0.26 3.88
C GLY A 87 -1.88 -0.69 2.82
N THR A 88 -1.31 -0.66 1.61
CA THR A 88 -1.67 -1.62 0.54
C THR A 88 -1.30 -3.05 0.94
N GLY A 89 -0.10 -3.25 1.48
CA GLY A 89 0.34 -4.55 1.99
C GLY A 89 -0.59 -5.11 3.07
N LEU A 90 -0.86 -4.32 4.11
CA LEU A 90 -1.77 -4.70 5.21
C LEU A 90 -3.18 -5.01 4.70
N MET A 91 -3.72 -4.18 3.80
CA MET A 91 -5.03 -4.41 3.18
C MET A 91 -5.10 -5.77 2.48
N LEU A 92 -4.08 -6.11 1.68
CA LEU A 92 -4.01 -7.38 0.97
C LEU A 92 -3.95 -8.58 1.91
N ALA A 93 -3.08 -8.50 2.94
CA ALA A 93 -2.93 -9.58 3.90
C ALA A 93 -4.23 -9.81 4.67
N TRP A 94 -4.89 -8.73 5.12
CA TRP A 94 -6.15 -8.82 5.86
C TRP A 94 -7.27 -9.46 5.02
N ARG A 95 -7.34 -9.15 3.72
CA ARG A 95 -8.39 -9.67 2.82
C ARG A 95 -8.17 -11.11 2.37
N LYS A 96 -6.92 -11.51 2.10
CA LYS A 96 -6.59 -12.84 1.54
C LYS A 96 -5.50 -13.52 2.38
N TRP A 97 -5.69 -13.55 3.69
CA TRP A 97 -4.79 -14.20 4.67
C TRP A 97 -4.60 -15.71 4.46
N GLN A 98 -5.43 -16.32 3.63
CA GLN A 98 -5.36 -17.75 3.29
C GLN A 98 -4.59 -18.02 1.98
N THR A 99 -4.17 -16.98 1.27
CA THR A 99 -3.51 -17.11 -0.03
C THR A 99 -2.03 -16.74 0.09
N ALA A 100 -1.15 -17.75 0.04
CA ALA A 100 0.29 -17.56 0.21
C ALA A 100 0.91 -16.54 -0.77
N VAL A 101 0.43 -16.50 -2.02
CA VAL A 101 0.91 -15.54 -3.03
C VAL A 101 0.55 -14.10 -2.64
N VAL A 102 -0.64 -13.86 -2.10
CA VAL A 102 -1.05 -12.53 -1.64
C VAL A 102 -0.24 -12.10 -0.43
N LEU A 103 0.07 -13.03 0.49
CA LEU A 103 0.97 -12.77 1.61
C LEU A 103 2.39 -12.43 1.12
N LEU A 104 2.92 -13.13 0.12
CA LEU A 104 4.22 -12.81 -0.48
C LEU A 104 4.22 -11.38 -1.06
N ILE A 105 3.24 -11.04 -1.89
CA ILE A 105 3.12 -9.69 -2.48
C ILE A 105 2.96 -8.64 -1.38
N SER A 106 2.16 -8.92 -0.35
CA SER A 106 2.02 -8.05 0.81
C SER A 106 3.35 -7.84 1.55
N THR A 107 4.11 -8.90 1.82
CA THR A 107 5.45 -8.82 2.42
C THR A 107 6.38 -7.95 1.57
N ASN A 108 6.34 -8.10 0.24
CA ASN A 108 7.14 -7.28 -0.66
C ASN A 108 6.79 -5.79 -0.54
N LEU A 109 5.49 -5.47 -0.51
CA LEU A 109 5.03 -4.10 -0.32
C LEU A 109 5.40 -3.53 1.05
N LEU A 110 5.37 -4.34 2.12
CA LEU A 110 5.83 -3.92 3.45
C LEU A 110 7.33 -3.59 3.43
N LEU A 111 8.16 -4.44 2.81
CA LEU A 111 9.61 -4.21 2.70
C LEU A 111 9.94 -2.97 1.85
N LEU A 112 9.23 -2.78 0.72
CA LEU A 112 9.39 -1.59 -0.12
C LEU A 112 8.91 -0.32 0.61
N GLY A 113 7.82 -0.40 1.36
CA GLY A 113 7.36 0.71 2.20
C GLY A 113 8.36 1.08 3.29
N ALA A 114 8.97 0.08 3.94
CA ALA A 114 10.01 0.29 4.94
C ALA A 114 11.25 0.96 4.36
N PHE A 115 11.65 0.61 3.13
CA PHE A 115 12.77 1.24 2.43
C PHE A 115 12.60 2.77 2.31
N TYR A 116 11.40 3.26 1.99
CA TYR A 116 11.15 4.71 1.91
C TYR A 116 11.10 5.42 3.27
N LEU A 117 10.91 4.67 4.36
CA LEU A 117 10.79 5.21 5.71
C LEU A 117 12.09 5.18 6.52
N ILE A 118 13.09 4.46 6.03
CA ILE A 118 14.35 4.21 6.75
C ILE A 118 15.48 4.79 5.90
N SER A 119 16.17 5.80 6.41
CA SER A 119 17.43 6.25 5.83
C SER A 119 18.58 5.58 6.58
N PHE A 120 19.49 4.93 5.84
CA PHE A 120 20.60 4.16 6.42
C PHE A 120 21.84 5.00 6.69
N ASN A 121 21.77 6.33 6.55
CA ASN A 121 22.78 7.26 7.06
C ASN A 121 22.69 7.34 8.59
N ILE A 122 23.10 6.24 9.25
CA ILE A 122 22.97 6.07 10.69
C ILE A 122 24.23 6.61 11.36
N ASP A 123 24.11 7.77 11.99
CA ASP A 123 25.18 8.33 12.82
C ASP A 123 25.47 7.45 14.05
N GLN A 124 26.73 7.44 14.47
CA GLN A 124 27.25 6.73 15.67
C GLN A 124 26.57 7.09 17.00
N LEU A 125 25.70 8.11 17.01
CA LEU A 125 25.00 8.61 18.18
C LEU A 125 23.76 7.79 18.57
N ARG A 126 23.23 6.93 17.68
CA ARG A 126 21.95 6.22 17.89
C ARG A 126 22.06 4.85 18.50
N PHE A 127 23.20 4.20 18.28
CA PHE A 127 23.37 2.81 18.62
C PHE A 127 24.64 2.61 19.44
N PRO A 128 24.66 1.65 20.39
CA PRO A 128 25.88 1.24 21.08
C PRO A 128 27.00 0.93 20.09
N ARG A 129 28.25 1.16 20.48
CA ARG A 129 29.45 0.94 19.62
C ARG A 129 29.49 -0.44 18.93
N LEU A 130 28.93 -1.46 19.58
CA LEU A 130 28.86 -2.83 19.06
C LEU A 130 27.86 -2.96 17.90
N LEU A 131 26.72 -2.27 17.97
CA LEU A 131 25.75 -2.18 16.88
C LEU A 131 26.30 -1.33 15.74
N THR A 132 27.04 -0.26 16.02
CA THR A 132 27.61 0.61 14.97
C THR A 132 28.59 -0.11 14.04
N GLN A 133 29.26 -1.16 14.52
CA GLN A 133 30.12 -2.00 13.66
C GLN A 133 29.31 -2.91 12.72
N LEU A 134 28.10 -3.30 13.11
CA LEU A 134 27.22 -4.15 12.30
C LEU A 134 26.33 -3.35 11.34
N LEU A 135 26.09 -2.06 11.62
CA LEU A 135 25.20 -1.19 10.84
C LEU A 135 25.46 -1.21 9.33
N PRO A 136 26.72 -1.09 8.82
CA PRO A 136 26.95 -1.11 7.38
C PRO A 136 26.51 -2.43 6.75
N ASN A 137 26.82 -3.56 7.39
CA ASN A 137 26.41 -4.87 6.89
C ASN A 137 24.88 -5.05 6.97
N LEU A 138 24.23 -4.54 8.01
CA LEU A 138 22.77 -4.57 8.14
C LEU A 138 22.09 -3.71 7.07
N ALA A 139 22.65 -2.55 6.73
CA ALA A 139 22.18 -1.73 5.63
C ALA A 139 22.30 -2.48 4.30
N SER A 140 23.45 -3.12 4.04
CA SER A 140 23.66 -3.91 2.82
C SER A 140 22.71 -5.10 2.71
N VAL A 141 22.49 -5.84 3.82
CA VAL A 141 21.49 -6.92 3.87
C VAL A 141 20.10 -6.38 3.59
N THR A 142 19.73 -5.22 4.15
CA THR A 142 18.42 -4.63 3.94
C THR A 142 18.23 -4.19 2.48
N THR A 143 19.25 -3.57 1.87
CA THR A 143 19.24 -3.23 0.43
C THR A 143 19.04 -4.47 -0.42
N LEU A 144 19.78 -5.56 -0.16
CA LEU A 144 19.61 -6.81 -0.89
C LEU A 144 18.23 -7.44 -0.70
N LEU A 145 17.64 -7.34 0.50
CA LEU A 145 16.27 -7.78 0.76
C LEU A 145 15.24 -6.94 -0.01
N VAL A 146 15.43 -5.63 -0.11
CA VAL A 146 14.58 -4.73 -0.89
C VAL A 146 14.68 -5.04 -2.39
N VAL A 147 15.90 -5.27 -2.89
CA VAL A 147 16.12 -5.71 -4.28
C VAL A 147 15.48 -7.08 -4.53
N ALA A 148 15.64 -8.04 -3.61
CA ALA A 148 14.97 -9.33 -3.67
C ALA A 148 13.45 -9.17 -3.79
N SER A 149 12.90 -8.31 -2.93
CA SER A 149 11.47 -8.02 -2.84
C SER A 149 10.95 -7.45 -4.15
N MET A 150 11.63 -6.41 -4.67
CA MET A 150 11.31 -5.77 -5.94
C MET A 150 11.35 -6.79 -7.09
N LEU A 151 12.46 -7.52 -7.26
CA LEU A 151 12.59 -8.51 -8.34
C LEU A 151 11.53 -9.60 -8.23
N SER A 152 11.19 -10.05 -7.01
CA SER A 152 10.15 -11.07 -6.84
C SER A 152 8.79 -10.60 -7.36
N LEU A 153 8.44 -9.31 -7.22
CA LEU A 153 7.23 -8.76 -7.83
C LEU A 153 7.27 -8.84 -9.36
N PHE A 154 8.40 -8.51 -9.99
CA PHE A 154 8.54 -8.59 -11.45
C PHE A 154 8.40 -10.01 -11.99
N TYR A 155 8.84 -11.02 -11.25
CA TYR A 155 8.87 -12.39 -11.76
C TYR A 155 7.71 -13.28 -11.31
N LEU A 156 7.15 -13.03 -10.12
CA LEU A 156 6.15 -13.88 -9.50
C LEU A 156 4.74 -13.30 -9.59
N PHE A 157 4.58 -11.99 -9.70
CA PHE A 157 3.26 -11.37 -9.82
C PHE A 157 2.52 -11.83 -11.10
N PRO A 158 1.18 -12.02 -11.07
CA PRO A 158 0.29 -12.05 -9.88
C PRO A 158 0.13 -13.43 -9.21
N ASP A 159 0.55 -14.52 -9.86
CA ASP A 159 0.15 -15.90 -9.46
C ASP A 159 1.22 -16.67 -8.66
N GLY A 160 2.34 -16.04 -8.31
CA GLY A 160 3.44 -16.69 -7.58
C GLY A 160 4.28 -17.66 -8.42
N GLN A 161 4.03 -17.74 -9.72
CA GLN A 161 4.66 -18.69 -10.63
C GLN A 161 5.37 -17.98 -11.78
N PHE A 162 6.59 -18.43 -12.06
CA PHE A 162 7.31 -18.02 -13.27
C PHE A 162 6.63 -18.59 -14.52
N ARG A 163 6.09 -17.70 -15.35
CA ARG A 163 5.55 -18.04 -16.67
C ARG A 163 6.14 -17.10 -17.74
N PRO A 164 6.70 -17.63 -18.85
CA PRO A 164 6.80 -19.03 -19.26
C PRO A 164 7.96 -19.80 -18.59
N ARG A 165 7.83 -21.13 -18.46
CA ARG A 165 8.80 -21.99 -17.75
C ARG A 165 10.24 -21.92 -18.31
N ARG A 166 10.38 -21.67 -19.62
CA ARG A 166 11.67 -21.46 -20.30
C ARG A 166 12.44 -20.22 -19.84
N TRP A 167 11.75 -19.17 -19.37
CA TRP A 167 12.39 -17.93 -18.92
C TRP A 167 12.89 -18.02 -17.48
N ARG A 168 12.62 -19.13 -16.78
CA ARG A 168 13.06 -19.34 -15.39
C ARG A 168 14.58 -19.31 -15.25
N TRP A 169 15.30 -19.90 -16.20
CA TRP A 169 16.76 -19.90 -16.17
C TRP A 169 17.33 -18.51 -16.40
N ALA A 170 16.81 -17.77 -17.38
CA ALA A 170 17.20 -16.37 -17.59
C ALA A 170 16.92 -15.52 -16.36
N ALA A 171 15.76 -15.71 -15.70
CA ALA A 171 15.44 -15.02 -14.45
C ALA A 171 16.41 -15.39 -13.32
N TRP A 172 16.71 -16.68 -13.12
CA TRP A 172 17.67 -17.11 -12.10
C TRP A 172 19.08 -16.61 -12.35
N LEU A 173 19.53 -16.58 -13.61
CA LEU A 173 20.82 -16.03 -13.97
C LEU A 173 20.87 -14.51 -13.73
N ALA A 174 19.83 -13.78 -14.14
CA ALA A 174 19.77 -12.33 -13.95
C ALA A 174 19.71 -11.98 -12.45
N VAL A 175 18.84 -12.65 -11.69
CA VAL A 175 18.74 -12.48 -10.23
C VAL A 175 20.05 -12.88 -9.56
N GLY A 176 20.61 -14.04 -9.89
CA GLY A 176 21.89 -14.51 -9.35
C GLY A 176 23.03 -13.54 -9.61
N ASN A 177 23.08 -12.93 -10.81
CA ASN A 177 24.06 -11.90 -11.15
C ASN A 177 23.88 -10.63 -10.31
N VAL A 178 22.64 -10.20 -10.06
CA VAL A 178 22.35 -9.06 -9.16
C VAL A 178 22.84 -9.32 -7.74
N PHE A 179 22.58 -10.52 -7.21
CA PHE A 179 23.05 -10.87 -5.86
C PHE A 179 24.56 -11.06 -5.80
N LEU A 180 25.18 -11.61 -6.85
CA LEU A 180 26.63 -11.72 -6.94
C LEU A 180 27.27 -10.33 -6.86
N TRP A 181 26.93 -9.42 -7.78
CA TRP A 181 27.48 -8.07 -7.77
C TRP A 181 27.05 -7.26 -6.55
N GLY A 182 25.82 -7.46 -6.08
CA GLY A 182 25.31 -6.82 -4.87
C GLY A 182 26.09 -7.22 -3.62
N VAL A 183 26.49 -8.49 -3.48
CA VAL A 183 27.34 -8.94 -2.37
C VAL A 183 28.77 -8.44 -2.53
N LEU A 184 29.33 -8.50 -3.74
CA LEU A 184 30.70 -8.05 -4.01
C LEU A 184 30.87 -6.54 -3.77
N PHE A 185 29.87 -5.74 -4.14
CA PHE A 185 29.88 -4.29 -3.98
C PHE A 185 29.43 -3.83 -2.59
N SER A 186 28.33 -4.38 -2.05
CA SER A 186 27.68 -3.79 -0.87
C SER A 186 28.34 -4.17 0.46
N PHE A 187 29.20 -5.19 0.52
CA PHE A 187 29.82 -5.61 1.79
C PHE A 187 31.26 -5.10 1.91
N PRO A 188 31.54 -4.16 2.84
CA PRO A 188 32.87 -3.55 2.96
C PRO A 188 34.00 -4.54 3.29
N ALA A 189 33.69 -5.66 3.93
CA ALA A 189 34.68 -6.70 4.20
C ALA A 189 35.03 -7.51 2.94
N VAL A 190 34.05 -7.72 2.06
CA VAL A 190 34.22 -8.42 0.79
C VAL A 190 34.94 -7.51 -0.20
N SER A 191 34.53 -6.26 -0.32
CA SER A 191 35.18 -5.28 -1.21
C SER A 191 36.67 -5.12 -0.87
N ARG A 192 37.01 -4.89 0.40
CA ARG A 192 38.41 -4.79 0.86
C ARG A 192 39.20 -6.08 0.63
N TRP A 193 38.57 -7.25 0.77
CA TRP A 193 39.24 -8.52 0.48
C TRP A 193 39.56 -8.69 -1.01
N LEU A 194 38.70 -8.17 -1.90
CA LEU A 194 38.90 -8.18 -3.35
C LEU A 194 39.93 -7.13 -3.81
N GLU A 195 39.91 -5.93 -3.22
CA GLU A 195 40.92 -4.88 -3.44
C GLU A 195 42.35 -5.39 -3.18
N ASN A 196 42.50 -6.24 -2.17
CA ASN A 196 43.78 -6.86 -1.81
C ASN A 196 44.20 -8.03 -2.72
N LYS A 197 43.41 -8.37 -3.75
CA LYS A 197 43.64 -9.46 -4.72
C LYS A 197 43.49 -8.95 -6.16
N TRP A 198 43.74 -9.82 -7.14
CA TRP A 198 43.84 -9.61 -8.60
C TRP A 198 42.75 -8.76 -9.32
N LEU A 199 41.73 -8.25 -8.64
CA LEU A 199 40.69 -7.37 -9.20
C LEU A 199 41.15 -5.92 -9.44
N PHE A 200 42.37 -5.55 -9.05
CA PHE A 200 43.00 -4.25 -9.36
C PHE A 200 43.12 -3.96 -10.87
N LEU A 201 43.09 -4.98 -11.75
CA LEU A 201 43.23 -4.81 -13.21
C LEU A 201 42.07 -4.06 -13.89
N LEU A 202 41.02 -3.70 -13.15
CA LEU A 202 39.87 -2.95 -13.65
C LEU A 202 39.74 -1.52 -13.09
N GLY A 203 40.74 -1.05 -12.32
CA GLY A 203 41.18 0.36 -12.21
C GLY A 203 40.23 1.45 -11.71
N GLU A 204 38.93 1.24 -11.60
CA GLU A 204 37.96 2.28 -11.18
C GLU A 204 37.18 1.85 -9.94
N ASP A 205 37.16 2.74 -8.93
CA ASP A 205 36.39 2.59 -7.69
C ASP A 205 34.88 2.38 -7.94
N ASP A 206 34.38 2.71 -9.14
CA ASP A 206 32.97 2.65 -9.53
C ASP A 206 32.56 1.38 -10.29
N LEU A 207 33.47 0.51 -10.75
CA LEU A 207 33.10 -0.61 -11.62
C LEU A 207 32.13 -1.59 -10.92
N GLY A 208 32.34 -1.89 -9.64
CA GLY A 208 31.45 -2.76 -8.87
C GLY A 208 30.03 -2.21 -8.79
N TRP A 209 29.89 -0.90 -8.64
CA TRP A 209 28.59 -0.22 -8.65
C TRP A 209 27.94 -0.28 -10.04
N VAL A 210 28.72 -0.01 -11.10
CA VAL A 210 28.24 -0.08 -12.49
C VAL A 210 27.76 -1.49 -12.84
N LEU A 211 28.49 -2.52 -12.44
CA LEU A 211 28.10 -3.91 -12.68
C LEU A 211 26.88 -4.32 -11.87
N PHE A 212 26.78 -3.87 -10.61
CA PHE A 212 25.58 -4.06 -9.80
C PHE A 212 24.36 -3.37 -10.45
N MET A 213 24.45 -2.09 -10.80
CA MET A 213 23.36 -1.35 -11.45
C MET A 213 23.00 -1.93 -12.83
N GLY A 214 24.00 -2.28 -13.64
CA GLY A 214 23.80 -2.92 -14.95
C GLY A 214 23.12 -4.28 -14.82
N SER A 215 23.52 -5.09 -13.83
CA SER A 215 22.87 -6.36 -13.54
C SER A 215 21.43 -6.18 -13.05
N LEU A 216 21.16 -5.17 -12.21
CA LEU A 216 19.82 -4.85 -11.72
C LEU A 216 18.93 -4.41 -12.87
N MET A 217 19.43 -3.53 -13.74
CA MET A 217 18.71 -3.08 -14.92
C MET A 217 18.40 -4.24 -15.86
N LEU A 218 19.37 -5.11 -16.13
CA LEU A 218 19.14 -6.32 -16.93
C LEU A 218 18.05 -7.21 -16.30
N ALA A 219 18.12 -7.45 -14.98
CA ALA A 219 17.13 -8.25 -14.27
C ALA A 219 15.73 -7.62 -14.30
N LEU A 220 15.61 -6.30 -14.19
CA LEU A 220 14.34 -5.60 -14.31
C LEU A 220 13.78 -5.65 -15.74
N LEU A 221 14.63 -5.49 -16.76
CA LEU A 221 14.23 -5.58 -18.16
C LEU A 221 13.77 -6.99 -18.54
N VAL A 222 14.48 -8.03 -18.09
CA VAL A 222 14.07 -9.44 -18.30
C VAL A 222 12.75 -9.73 -17.57
N GLY A 223 12.58 -9.24 -16.34
CA GLY A 223 11.34 -9.37 -15.58
C GLY A 223 10.17 -8.66 -16.27
N LEU A 224 10.40 -7.46 -16.75
CA LEU A 224 9.42 -6.67 -17.48
C LEU A 224 9.03 -7.33 -18.82
N ALA A 225 10.01 -7.80 -19.59
CA ALA A 225 9.76 -8.54 -20.82
C ALA A 225 8.97 -9.82 -20.54
N SER A 226 9.24 -10.51 -19.42
CA SER A 226 8.46 -11.66 -18.98
C SER A 226 7.01 -11.29 -18.67
N GLN A 227 6.76 -10.19 -17.95
CA GLN A 227 5.41 -9.69 -17.64
C GLN A 227 4.65 -9.24 -18.89
N ILE A 228 5.31 -8.53 -19.81
CA ILE A 228 4.72 -8.12 -21.09
C ILE A 228 4.39 -9.36 -21.94
N TYR A 229 5.31 -10.33 -22.02
CA TYR A 229 5.06 -11.57 -22.74
C TYR A 229 3.85 -12.32 -22.17
N ARG A 230 3.77 -12.43 -20.85
CA ARG A 230 2.64 -13.03 -20.15
C ARG A 230 1.34 -12.27 -20.44
N TYR A 231 1.35 -10.95 -20.33
CA TYR A 231 0.19 -10.11 -20.58
C TYR A 231 -0.30 -10.23 -22.03
N ARG A 232 0.59 -10.24 -23.02
CA ARG A 232 0.19 -10.26 -24.43
C ARG A 232 -0.27 -11.64 -24.90
N TRP A 233 0.44 -12.69 -24.50
CA TRP A 233 0.32 -14.02 -25.11
C TRP A 233 -0.34 -15.08 -24.21
N LEU A 234 -0.23 -14.96 -22.89
CA LEU A 234 -0.70 -16.00 -21.95
C LEU A 234 -1.96 -15.60 -21.18
N ALA A 235 -2.21 -14.30 -21.00
CA ALA A 235 -3.31 -13.81 -20.19
C ALA A 235 -4.65 -13.83 -20.95
N SER A 236 -5.70 -14.31 -20.27
CA SER A 236 -7.09 -14.19 -20.73
C SER A 236 -7.53 -12.72 -20.77
N ALA A 237 -8.66 -12.41 -21.43
CA ALA A 237 -9.19 -11.05 -21.50
C ALA A 237 -9.45 -10.45 -20.10
N GLU A 238 -9.95 -11.27 -19.16
CA GLU A 238 -10.16 -10.87 -17.78
C GLU A 238 -8.84 -10.62 -17.04
N GLN A 239 -7.88 -11.54 -17.14
CA GLN A 239 -6.56 -11.39 -16.52
C GLN A 239 -5.80 -10.16 -17.03
N LYS A 240 -5.96 -9.82 -18.32
CA LYS A 240 -5.43 -8.57 -18.88
C LYS A 240 -6.01 -7.36 -18.14
N GLN A 241 -7.32 -7.28 -17.95
CA GLN A 241 -7.93 -6.17 -17.20
C GLN A 241 -7.45 -6.12 -15.74
N GLN A 242 -7.37 -7.27 -15.08
CA GLN A 242 -6.91 -7.38 -13.69
C GLN A 242 -5.46 -6.95 -13.49
N THR A 243 -4.57 -7.26 -14.44
CA THR A 243 -3.12 -7.01 -14.31
C THR A 243 -2.64 -5.74 -15.02
N LYS A 244 -3.46 -5.14 -15.90
CA LYS A 244 -3.08 -3.98 -16.72
C LYS A 244 -2.48 -2.84 -15.89
N TRP A 245 -3.16 -2.44 -14.82
CA TRP A 245 -2.71 -1.31 -14.00
C TRP A 245 -1.46 -1.64 -13.21
N ALA A 246 -1.40 -2.81 -12.57
CA ALA A 246 -0.19 -3.27 -11.91
C ALA A 246 1.02 -3.35 -12.88
N LEU A 247 0.80 -3.82 -14.11
CA LEU A 247 1.84 -3.84 -15.16
C LEU A 247 2.28 -2.43 -15.55
N LEU A 248 1.36 -1.46 -15.67
CA LEU A 248 1.69 -0.05 -15.87
C LEU A 248 2.49 0.52 -14.69
N GLY A 249 2.18 0.09 -13.47
CA GLY A 249 2.98 0.37 -12.26
C GLY A 249 4.42 -0.10 -12.37
N LEU A 250 4.60 -1.38 -12.71
CA LEU A 250 5.92 -2.00 -12.90
C LEU A 250 6.70 -1.35 -14.05
N LEU A 251 6.01 -1.03 -15.16
CA LEU A 251 6.58 -0.28 -16.28
C LEU A 251 7.09 1.10 -15.83
N GLY A 252 6.27 1.83 -15.07
CA GLY A 252 6.61 3.17 -14.58
C GLY A 252 7.88 3.16 -13.73
N ILE A 253 7.97 2.23 -12.76
CA ILE A 253 9.13 2.11 -11.85
C ILE A 253 10.44 1.85 -12.60
N VAL A 254 10.39 1.19 -13.76
CA VAL A 254 11.57 0.97 -14.58
C VAL A 254 11.77 2.15 -15.52
N LEU A 255 10.82 2.38 -16.42
CA LEU A 255 11.02 3.29 -17.55
C LEU A 255 11.18 4.76 -17.14
N VAL A 256 10.53 5.21 -16.06
CA VAL A 256 10.57 6.63 -15.67
C VAL A 256 11.93 7.00 -15.05
N PRO A 257 12.46 6.29 -14.04
CA PRO A 257 13.80 6.60 -13.50
C PRO A 257 14.90 6.39 -14.54
N PHE A 258 14.87 5.28 -15.29
CA PHE A 258 15.90 5.03 -16.31
C PHE A 258 15.81 6.01 -17.49
N GLY A 259 14.60 6.39 -17.90
CA GLY A 259 14.38 7.41 -18.92
C GLY A 259 14.91 8.78 -18.47
N ALA A 260 14.73 9.14 -17.20
CA ALA A 260 15.31 10.35 -16.64
C ALA A 260 16.84 10.29 -16.60
N ILE A 261 17.42 9.19 -16.09
CA ILE A 261 18.88 8.99 -16.09
C ILE A 261 19.43 9.12 -17.51
N PHE A 262 18.82 8.46 -18.49
CA PHE A 262 19.23 8.53 -19.89
C PHE A 262 19.07 9.95 -20.48
N PHE A 263 17.99 10.66 -20.16
CA PHE A 263 17.77 12.03 -20.60
C PHE A 263 18.87 12.96 -20.07
N PHE A 264 19.13 12.95 -18.76
CA PHE A 264 20.20 13.75 -18.18
C PHE A 264 21.58 13.33 -18.73
N ALA A 265 21.78 12.03 -19.00
CA ALA A 265 22.98 11.49 -19.63
C ALA A 265 23.24 12.15 -20.98
N LEU A 266 22.23 12.08 -21.85
CA LEU A 266 22.27 12.57 -23.22
C LEU A 266 22.56 14.07 -23.32
N PHE A 267 22.05 14.87 -22.38
CA PHE A 267 22.24 16.33 -22.36
C PHE A 267 23.41 16.80 -21.49
N ASN A 268 24.19 15.89 -20.92
CA ASN A 268 25.30 16.17 -20.02
C ASN A 268 24.91 17.00 -18.77
N LEU A 269 23.76 16.67 -18.17
CA LEU A 269 23.15 17.43 -17.06
C LEU A 269 23.17 16.69 -15.70
N GLN A 270 23.81 15.52 -15.60
CA GLN A 270 23.84 14.67 -14.39
C GLN A 270 24.33 15.40 -13.14
N GLN A 271 25.30 16.31 -13.28
CA GLN A 271 25.94 16.96 -12.13
C GLN A 271 25.29 18.31 -11.76
N THR A 272 24.06 18.55 -12.22
CA THR A 272 23.36 19.81 -11.95
C THR A 272 22.45 19.69 -10.72
N ALA A 273 22.23 20.80 -10.01
CA ALA A 273 21.28 20.83 -8.89
C ALA A 273 19.83 20.48 -9.33
N VAL A 274 19.49 20.85 -10.56
CA VAL A 274 18.19 20.52 -11.19
C VAL A 274 18.02 19.01 -11.35
N HIS A 275 19.06 18.30 -11.80
CA HIS A 275 19.05 16.84 -11.92
C HIS A 275 18.74 16.16 -10.58
N HIS A 276 19.51 16.49 -9.53
CA HIS A 276 19.34 15.90 -8.21
C HIS A 276 17.95 16.19 -7.63
N PHE A 277 17.47 17.42 -7.79
CA PHE A 277 16.12 17.79 -7.37
C PHE A 277 15.05 16.96 -8.10
N ILE A 278 15.16 16.82 -9.42
CA ILE A 278 14.18 16.07 -10.22
C ILE A 278 14.23 14.58 -9.88
N ILE A 279 15.40 13.96 -9.81
CA ILE A 279 15.53 12.53 -9.50
C ILE A 279 14.95 12.20 -8.13
N LEU A 280 15.24 12.99 -7.10
CA LEU A 280 14.69 12.80 -5.75
C LEU A 280 13.15 12.75 -5.73
N HIS A 281 12.49 13.64 -6.49
CA HIS A 281 11.03 13.68 -6.56
C HIS A 281 10.47 12.62 -7.50
N LEU A 282 11.14 12.38 -8.63
CA LEU A 282 10.69 11.45 -9.64
C LEU A 282 10.71 10.01 -9.13
N GLU A 283 11.78 9.61 -8.43
CA GLU A 283 11.86 8.30 -7.77
C GLU A 283 10.68 8.12 -6.79
N LEU A 284 10.44 9.14 -5.97
CA LEU A 284 9.42 9.11 -4.93
C LEU A 284 7.99 8.99 -5.49
N PHE A 285 7.64 9.83 -6.45
CA PHE A 285 6.28 9.83 -7.03
C PHE A 285 6.04 8.66 -7.95
N THR A 286 7.05 8.21 -8.70
CA THR A 286 6.93 7.02 -9.55
C THR A 286 6.74 5.76 -8.71
N ALA A 287 7.46 5.64 -7.59
CA ALA A 287 7.33 4.49 -6.70
C ALA A 287 5.91 4.35 -6.12
N ALA A 288 5.28 5.47 -5.75
CA ALA A 288 3.91 5.48 -5.23
C ALA A 288 2.88 4.92 -6.22
N TRP A 289 3.16 4.98 -7.53
CA TRP A 289 2.25 4.51 -8.56
C TRP A 289 2.01 2.99 -8.50
N LEU A 290 3.03 2.20 -8.14
CA LEU A 290 2.90 0.74 -8.05
C LEU A 290 1.86 0.26 -7.02
N PRO A 291 1.94 0.62 -5.72
CA PRO A 291 0.96 0.19 -4.73
C PRO A 291 -0.43 0.76 -5.03
N LEU A 292 -0.53 1.97 -5.59
CA LEU A 292 -1.80 2.54 -6.03
C LEU A 292 -2.40 1.74 -7.19
N ALA A 293 -1.59 1.34 -8.16
CA ALA A 293 -2.04 0.54 -9.30
C ALA A 293 -2.43 -0.88 -8.90
N ILE A 294 -1.67 -1.52 -7.99
CA ILE A 294 -2.02 -2.82 -7.41
C ILE A 294 -3.33 -2.71 -6.64
N THR A 295 -3.47 -1.67 -5.79
CA THR A 295 -4.71 -1.38 -5.09
C THR A 295 -5.83 -1.27 -6.11
N PHE A 296 -5.73 -0.38 -7.09
CA PHE A 296 -6.76 -0.19 -8.11
C PHE A 296 -7.12 -1.49 -8.85
N SER A 297 -6.13 -2.31 -9.23
CA SER A 297 -6.34 -3.65 -9.82
C SER A 297 -7.17 -4.57 -8.92
N VAL A 298 -6.88 -4.59 -7.62
CA VAL A 298 -7.58 -5.42 -6.64
C VAL A 298 -9.00 -4.93 -6.41
N LEU A 299 -9.20 -3.61 -6.34
CA LEU A 299 -10.50 -3.05 -5.97
C LEU A 299 -11.44 -2.97 -7.18
N ARG A 300 -10.97 -2.47 -8.32
CA ARG A 300 -11.81 -2.28 -9.51
C ARG A 300 -12.05 -3.57 -10.28
N TYR A 301 -11.00 -4.38 -10.43
CA TYR A 301 -11.04 -5.57 -11.28
C TYR A 301 -11.08 -6.88 -10.49
N ARG A 302 -11.18 -6.80 -9.16
CA ARG A 302 -11.25 -7.97 -8.26
C ARG A 302 -10.06 -8.92 -8.48
N LEU A 303 -8.85 -8.39 -8.67
CA LEU A 303 -7.64 -9.21 -8.69
C LEU A 303 -7.59 -10.06 -7.40
N TRP A 304 -7.47 -11.38 -7.56
CA TRP A 304 -7.61 -12.41 -6.50
C TRP A 304 -9.01 -12.59 -5.92
N GLU A 305 -10.07 -12.24 -6.64
CA GLU A 305 -11.47 -12.41 -6.22
C GLU A 305 -11.75 -11.77 -4.86
N VAL A 306 -11.20 -10.58 -4.63
CA VAL A 306 -11.47 -9.82 -3.41
C VAL A 306 -12.86 -9.19 -3.56
N ASP A 307 -13.82 -9.63 -2.73
CA ASP A 307 -15.19 -9.13 -2.78
C ASP A 307 -15.28 -7.63 -2.46
N LEU A 308 -16.09 -6.94 -3.27
CA LEU A 308 -16.26 -5.49 -3.33
C LEU A 308 -17.05 -4.86 -2.17
N TRP A 309 -17.10 -5.49 -0.99
CA TRP A 309 -17.59 -4.84 0.25
C TRP A 309 -16.81 -3.56 0.61
N LEU A 310 -15.75 -3.28 -0.15
CA LEU A 310 -14.81 -2.19 -0.04
C LEU A 310 -15.28 -0.82 -0.55
N ASN A 311 -16.36 -0.68 -1.32
CA ASN A 311 -16.84 0.67 -1.68
C ASN A 311 -17.05 1.55 -0.44
N ARG A 312 -17.50 0.94 0.67
CA ARG A 312 -17.66 1.62 1.95
C ARG A 312 -16.35 1.98 2.63
N ALA A 313 -15.41 1.04 2.71
CA ALA A 313 -14.10 1.26 3.32
C ALA A 313 -13.21 2.21 2.49
N MET A 314 -13.32 2.20 1.16
CA MET A 314 -12.60 3.13 0.28
C MET A 314 -13.13 4.55 0.38
N VAL A 315 -14.45 4.73 0.37
CA VAL A 315 -15.02 6.08 0.54
C VAL A 315 -14.73 6.59 1.94
N TYR A 316 -14.85 5.74 2.97
CA TYR A 316 -14.49 6.11 4.34
C TYR A 316 -13.00 6.42 4.47
N GLY A 317 -12.12 5.59 3.92
CA GLY A 317 -10.67 5.80 3.94
C GLY A 317 -10.24 7.02 3.14
N GLY A 318 -10.78 7.20 1.92
CA GLY A 318 -10.52 8.33 1.05
C GLY A 318 -11.03 9.64 1.65
N LEU A 319 -12.23 9.65 2.24
CA LEU A 319 -12.70 10.84 2.93
C LEU A 319 -11.94 11.09 4.23
N THR A 320 -11.59 10.07 5.01
CA THR A 320 -10.76 10.25 6.20
C THR A 320 -9.40 10.85 5.84
N LEU A 321 -8.80 10.40 4.73
CA LEU A 321 -7.59 11.01 4.17
C LEU A 321 -7.82 12.46 3.74
N LEU A 322 -8.92 12.76 3.06
CA LEU A 322 -9.28 14.13 2.66
C LEU A 322 -9.44 15.05 3.88
N VAL A 323 -10.19 14.61 4.90
CA VAL A 323 -10.38 15.34 6.16
C VAL A 323 -9.04 15.56 6.86
N THR A 324 -8.19 14.53 6.89
CA THR A 324 -6.85 14.61 7.50
C THR A 324 -5.94 15.56 6.71
N ALA A 325 -6.00 15.55 5.38
CA ALA A 325 -5.24 16.47 4.54
C ALA A 325 -5.70 17.91 4.74
N VAL A 326 -7.01 18.17 4.76
CA VAL A 326 -7.58 19.49 5.08
C VAL A 326 -7.15 19.93 6.48
N TYR A 327 -7.14 19.04 7.46
CA TYR A 327 -6.64 19.30 8.81
C TYR A 327 -5.17 19.75 8.80
N ILE A 328 -4.29 18.96 8.18
CA ILE A 328 -2.85 19.28 8.10
C ILE A 328 -2.63 20.60 7.39
N LEU A 329 -3.34 20.86 6.28
CA LEU A 329 -3.24 22.10 5.53
C LEU A 329 -3.73 23.31 6.34
N THR A 330 -4.86 23.18 7.04
CA THR A 330 -5.43 24.28 7.82
C THR A 330 -4.56 24.59 9.03
N VAL A 331 -4.14 23.58 9.78
CA VAL A 331 -3.22 23.76 10.92
C VAL A 331 -1.88 24.30 10.43
N GLY A 332 -1.35 23.79 9.31
CA GLY A 332 -0.11 24.27 8.71
C GLY A 332 -0.19 25.76 8.32
N LEU A 333 -1.22 26.14 7.56
CA LEU A 333 -1.46 27.52 7.11
C LEU A 333 -1.70 28.49 8.28
N LEU A 334 -2.49 28.08 9.28
CA LEU A 334 -2.71 28.94 10.44
C LEU A 334 -1.45 29.04 11.30
N SER A 335 -0.70 27.96 11.47
CA SER A 335 0.55 27.98 12.24
C SER A 335 1.60 28.91 11.61
N THR A 336 1.68 29.02 10.28
CA THR A 336 2.59 29.97 9.61
C THR A 336 2.13 31.42 9.76
N LEU A 337 0.83 31.70 9.71
CA LEU A 337 0.28 33.04 9.93
C LEU A 337 0.49 33.53 11.37
N PHE A 338 0.40 32.62 12.36
CA PHE A 338 0.52 32.98 13.78
C PHE A 338 1.95 32.93 14.34
N GLN A 339 2.90 32.22 13.70
CA GLN A 339 4.33 32.29 14.04
C GLN A 339 4.94 33.68 13.82
N SER A 340 4.28 34.56 13.06
CA SER A 340 4.63 35.98 12.95
C SER A 340 4.40 36.77 14.25
N SER A 341 3.72 36.21 15.26
CA SER A 341 3.45 36.89 16.53
C SER A 341 4.41 36.42 17.62
N ASN A 342 5.24 37.32 18.14
CA ASN A 342 6.33 37.02 19.10
C ASN A 342 5.84 36.69 20.52
N SER A 343 4.56 36.29 20.69
CA SER A 343 3.96 36.00 22.00
C SER A 343 3.44 34.56 22.06
N LEU A 344 4.01 33.78 22.99
CA LEU A 344 3.59 32.41 23.32
C LEU A 344 2.10 32.32 23.67
N ILE A 345 1.56 33.36 24.33
CA ILE A 345 0.15 33.41 24.76
C ILE A 345 -0.78 33.47 23.55
N LEU A 346 -0.47 34.30 22.54
CA LEU A 346 -1.25 34.37 21.31
C LEU A 346 -1.18 33.07 20.50
N SER A 347 -0.03 32.39 20.46
CA SER A 347 0.09 31.08 19.80
C SER A 347 -0.73 30.00 20.51
N ILE A 348 -0.75 29.97 21.85
CA ILE A 348 -1.57 29.01 22.62
C ILE A 348 -3.06 29.30 22.41
N LEU A 349 -3.48 30.56 22.48
CA LEU A 349 -4.87 30.96 22.25
C LEU A 349 -5.31 30.66 20.81
N ALA A 350 -4.46 30.95 19.81
CA ALA A 350 -4.74 30.62 18.41
C ALA A 350 -4.86 29.11 18.20
N THR A 351 -3.95 28.32 18.79
CA THR A 351 -4.02 26.85 18.72
C THR A 351 -5.30 26.30 19.38
N GLY A 352 -5.70 26.86 20.52
CA GLY A 352 -6.96 26.51 21.19
C GLY A 352 -8.18 26.86 20.33
N LEU A 353 -8.19 28.05 19.70
CA LEU A 353 -9.27 28.49 18.82
C LEU A 353 -9.39 27.58 17.58
N ILE A 354 -8.26 27.17 17.00
CA ILE A 354 -8.20 26.21 15.88
C ILE A 354 -8.81 24.88 16.29
N ALA A 355 -8.44 24.34 17.46
CA ALA A 355 -8.96 23.07 17.95
C ALA A 355 -10.50 23.11 18.15
N ILE A 356 -11.02 24.22 18.69
CA ILE A 356 -12.45 24.40 18.94
C ILE A 356 -13.23 24.54 17.62
N LEU A 357 -12.73 25.33 16.67
CA LEU A 357 -13.37 25.52 15.35
C LEU A 357 -13.29 24.26 14.48
N PHE A 358 -12.29 23.41 14.68
CA PHE A 358 -12.06 22.24 13.87
C PHE A 358 -12.99 21.06 14.21
N ASN A 359 -13.31 20.85 15.49
CA ASN A 359 -14.21 19.76 15.91
C ASN A 359 -15.57 19.75 15.17
N PRO A 360 -16.29 20.88 15.02
CA PRO A 360 -17.56 20.90 14.29
C PRO A 360 -17.38 20.67 12.77
N VAL A 361 -16.26 21.11 12.18
CA VAL A 361 -15.97 20.86 10.76
C VAL A 361 -15.71 19.38 10.50
N ARG A 362 -14.90 18.74 11.37
CA ARG A 362 -14.66 17.29 11.33
C ARG A 362 -15.97 16.51 11.47
N GLN A 363 -16.81 16.86 12.44
CA GLN A 363 -18.10 16.22 12.63
C GLN A 363 -19.00 16.38 11.41
N ARG A 364 -19.11 17.58 10.83
CA ARG A 364 -19.93 17.81 9.62
C ARG A 364 -19.44 17.04 8.41
N LEU A 365 -18.13 16.96 8.19
CA LEU A 365 -17.55 16.15 7.10
C LEU A 365 -17.85 14.65 7.31
N GLN A 366 -17.73 14.17 8.54
CA GLN A 366 -17.98 12.78 8.88
C GLN A 366 -19.47 12.43 8.75
N THR A 367 -20.37 13.31 9.21
CA THR A 367 -21.83 13.18 9.03
C THR A 367 -22.24 13.30 7.56
N ALA A 368 -21.65 14.21 6.79
CA ALA A 368 -21.93 14.34 5.36
C ALA A 368 -21.57 13.07 4.61
N VAL A 369 -20.47 12.40 4.99
CA VAL A 369 -20.12 11.11 4.42
C VAL A 369 -20.97 9.96 4.89
N ASN A 370 -21.34 9.92 6.17
CA ASN A 370 -22.29 8.94 6.64
C ASN A 370 -23.62 9.08 5.87
N ARG A 371 -24.11 10.30 5.66
CA ARG A 371 -25.34 10.57 4.91
C ARG A 371 -25.24 10.22 3.43
N LEU A 372 -24.10 10.50 2.79
CA LEU A 372 -23.86 10.15 1.39
C LEU A 372 -23.77 8.62 1.17
N MET A 373 -23.32 7.88 2.19
CA MET A 373 -23.00 6.44 2.07
C MET A 373 -24.07 5.51 2.62
N TYR A 374 -24.71 5.88 3.72
CA TYR A 374 -25.79 5.11 4.33
C TYR A 374 -27.17 5.59 3.87
N GLY A 375 -27.25 6.76 3.20
CA GLY A 375 -28.53 7.46 3.04
C GLY A 375 -29.10 7.83 4.41
N GLU A 376 -30.36 8.25 4.47
CA GLU A 376 -31.09 8.49 5.73
C GLU A 376 -31.43 7.17 6.47
N ARG A 377 -30.46 6.25 6.64
CA ARG A 377 -30.62 5.00 7.39
C ARG A 377 -30.11 5.06 8.83
N ASP A 378 -29.78 6.25 9.32
CA ASP A 378 -29.37 6.45 10.72
C ASP A 378 -30.55 6.58 11.68
N ASP A 379 -31.78 6.27 11.27
CA ASP A 379 -32.89 6.18 12.22
C ASP A 379 -33.94 5.09 11.87
N PRO A 380 -33.67 3.82 12.24
CA PRO A 380 -34.63 2.72 12.10
C PRO A 380 -35.98 3.03 12.77
N ILE A 381 -35.98 3.85 13.83
CA ILE A 381 -37.17 4.20 14.61
C ILE A 381 -38.04 5.20 13.83
N THR A 382 -37.43 6.13 13.08
CA THR A 382 -38.17 7.11 12.27
C THR A 382 -38.80 6.48 11.03
N VAL A 383 -38.15 5.46 10.45
CA VAL A 383 -38.73 4.67 9.34
C VAL A 383 -39.87 3.76 9.84
N LEU A 384 -39.73 3.17 11.02
CA LEU A 384 -40.78 2.34 11.64
C LEU A 384 -41.99 3.17 12.10
N THR A 385 -41.78 4.40 12.60
CA THR A 385 -42.88 5.29 13.01
C THR A 385 -43.59 5.90 11.81
N THR A 386 -42.89 6.17 10.70
CA THR A 386 -43.51 6.62 9.43
C THR A 386 -44.29 5.50 8.75
N LEU A 387 -43.80 4.25 8.81
CA LEU A 387 -44.56 3.06 8.38
C LEU A 387 -45.76 2.79 9.29
N GLY A 388 -45.59 2.92 10.61
CA GLY A 388 -46.66 2.78 11.59
C GLY A 388 -47.79 3.78 11.36
N LYS A 389 -47.47 5.06 11.16
CA LYS A 389 -48.47 6.10 10.85
C LYS A 389 -49.21 5.87 9.54
N ARG A 390 -48.51 5.41 8.48
CA ARG A 390 -49.17 5.11 7.19
C ARG A 390 -50.06 3.87 7.22
N LEU A 391 -49.76 2.91 8.08
CA LEU A 391 -50.58 1.71 8.29
C LEU A 391 -51.79 1.98 9.21
N GLU A 392 -51.69 2.98 10.10
CA GLU A 392 -52.78 3.40 10.97
C GLU A 392 -53.81 4.29 10.23
N GLU A 393 -53.37 5.05 9.23
CA GLU A 393 -54.22 5.94 8.43
C GLU A 393 -54.94 5.26 7.26
N THR A 394 -54.57 4.03 6.88
CA THR A 394 -55.21 3.30 5.78
C THR A 394 -55.71 1.95 6.29
N ALA A 395 -57.03 1.75 6.39
CA ALA A 395 -57.60 0.42 6.59
C ALA A 395 -57.30 -0.44 5.35
N VAL A 396 -56.19 -1.18 5.40
CA VAL A 396 -55.68 -1.97 4.29
C VAL A 396 -56.49 -3.26 4.16
N PRO A 397 -57.16 -3.54 3.01
CA PRO A 397 -57.84 -4.81 2.77
C PRO A 397 -56.87 -5.99 2.81
N ALA A 398 -57.31 -7.13 3.36
CA ALA A 398 -56.50 -8.34 3.60
C ALA A 398 -55.75 -8.88 2.36
N GLU A 399 -56.14 -8.45 1.16
CA GLU A 399 -55.57 -8.87 -0.12
C GLU A 399 -54.22 -8.19 -0.46
N THR A 400 -53.82 -7.12 0.24
CA THR A 400 -52.61 -6.34 -0.10
C THR A 400 -51.42 -6.56 0.86
N LEU A 401 -51.60 -7.36 1.92
CA LEU A 401 -50.52 -7.76 2.84
C LEU A 401 -49.34 -8.48 2.16
N PRO A 402 -49.54 -9.40 1.19
CA PRO A 402 -48.42 -10.08 0.54
C PRO A 402 -47.47 -9.13 -0.20
N ALA A 403 -48.03 -8.13 -0.89
CA ALA A 403 -47.24 -7.13 -1.64
C ALA A 403 -46.44 -6.21 -0.72
N LEU A 404 -46.99 -5.89 0.46
CA LEU A 404 -46.31 -5.12 1.50
C LEU A 404 -45.13 -5.89 2.09
N VAL A 405 -45.32 -7.16 2.44
CA VAL A 405 -44.24 -8.03 2.95
C VAL A 405 -43.10 -8.16 1.93
N GLN A 406 -43.45 -8.34 0.66
CA GLN A 406 -42.48 -8.45 -0.42
C GLN A 406 -41.72 -7.14 -0.66
N THR A 407 -42.40 -6.00 -0.61
CA THR A 407 -41.78 -4.68 -0.74
C THR A 407 -40.84 -4.40 0.42
N ILE A 408 -41.24 -4.69 1.66
CA ILE A 408 -40.40 -4.51 2.86
C ILE A 408 -39.15 -5.41 2.78
N ALA A 409 -39.32 -6.68 2.41
CA ALA A 409 -38.20 -7.60 2.24
C ALA A 409 -37.20 -7.09 1.18
N GLN A 410 -37.69 -6.58 0.05
CA GLN A 410 -36.85 -6.06 -1.04
C GLN A 410 -36.18 -4.73 -0.71
N THR A 411 -36.91 -3.76 -0.16
CA THR A 411 -36.39 -2.42 0.15
C THR A 411 -35.38 -2.45 1.31
N LEU A 412 -35.63 -3.27 2.33
CA LEU A 412 -34.74 -3.41 3.48
C LEU A 412 -33.69 -4.51 3.32
N LYS A 413 -33.75 -5.32 2.24
CA LYS A 413 -32.88 -6.47 1.98
C LYS A 413 -32.81 -7.43 3.17
N LEU A 414 -33.96 -7.68 3.81
CA LEU A 414 -34.03 -8.57 4.96
C LEU A 414 -34.10 -10.03 4.48
N PRO A 415 -33.36 -10.95 5.13
CA PRO A 415 -33.33 -12.36 4.72
C PRO A 415 -34.65 -13.11 4.96
N TYR A 416 -35.54 -12.59 5.80
CA TYR A 416 -36.88 -13.15 6.04
C TYR A 416 -37.82 -12.11 6.65
N VAL A 417 -39.09 -12.09 6.22
CA VAL A 417 -40.17 -11.28 6.79
C VAL A 417 -41.45 -12.13 6.78
N ALA A 418 -42.16 -12.17 7.91
CA ALA A 418 -43.45 -12.86 8.04
C ALA A 418 -44.42 -12.00 8.87
N VAL A 419 -45.72 -12.14 8.58
CA VAL A 419 -46.81 -11.50 9.33
C VAL A 419 -47.62 -12.60 10.02
N MET A 420 -47.78 -12.45 11.34
CA MET A 420 -48.63 -13.31 12.16
C MET A 420 -49.84 -12.49 12.61
N ALA A 421 -51.05 -13.00 12.42
CA ALA A 421 -52.22 -12.38 13.06
C ALA A 421 -52.24 -12.78 14.53
N ALA A 422 -52.43 -11.80 15.41
CA ALA A 422 -52.67 -12.06 16.82
C ALA A 422 -54.11 -12.59 16.97
N GLY A 423 -54.26 -13.91 17.10
CA GLY A 423 -55.52 -14.52 17.52
C GLY A 423 -55.75 -14.25 19.01
N GLU A 424 -56.94 -13.75 19.36
CA GLU A 424 -57.39 -13.66 20.75
C GLU A 424 -57.38 -15.05 21.41
N GLN A 425 -57.00 -15.05 22.68
CA GLN A 425 -56.62 -16.22 23.46
C GLN A 425 -57.71 -17.30 23.55
N GLY A 426 -57.32 -18.55 23.30
CA GLY A 426 -58.17 -19.71 23.57
C GLY A 426 -57.55 -21.06 23.19
N GLY A 427 -56.38 -21.41 23.73
CA GLY A 427 -55.90 -22.81 23.78
C GLY A 427 -54.78 -23.20 22.81
N GLY A 428 -53.61 -23.47 23.39
CA GLY A 428 -52.47 -24.25 22.87
C GLY A 428 -52.44 -24.65 21.39
N GLY A 429 -51.95 -23.76 20.52
CA GLY A 429 -51.51 -24.09 19.18
C GLY A 429 -50.52 -23.02 18.72
N ALA A 430 -49.34 -23.43 18.27
CA ALA A 430 -48.32 -22.52 17.73
C ALA A 430 -48.94 -21.67 16.62
N GLY A 431 -48.86 -20.34 16.73
CA GLY A 431 -49.42 -19.39 15.77
C GLY A 431 -48.92 -19.70 14.35
N GLU A 432 -49.84 -20.10 13.48
CA GLU A 432 -49.56 -20.45 12.10
C GLU A 432 -49.26 -19.17 11.29
N ALA A 433 -48.11 -19.12 10.61
CA ALA A 433 -47.73 -17.97 9.81
C ALA A 433 -48.68 -17.82 8.61
N ILE A 434 -49.40 -16.71 8.53
CA ILE A 434 -50.44 -16.51 7.49
C ILE A 434 -49.79 -16.27 6.13
N ILE A 435 -48.65 -15.58 6.06
CA ILE A 435 -47.92 -15.30 4.82
C ILE A 435 -46.40 -15.32 5.08
N SER A 436 -45.68 -16.20 4.37
CA SER A 436 -44.22 -16.23 4.33
C SER A 436 -43.74 -16.11 2.89
N ALA A 437 -42.78 -15.23 2.63
CA ALA A 437 -42.14 -15.11 1.32
C ALA A 437 -40.71 -15.70 1.37
N PRO A 438 -40.45 -16.87 0.74
CA PRO A 438 -39.09 -17.31 0.46
C PRO A 438 -38.54 -16.61 -0.79
N LEU A 439 -37.23 -16.39 -0.81
CA LEU A 439 -36.48 -15.72 -1.88
C LEU A 439 -36.73 -16.31 -3.29
N PRO A 440 -36.75 -15.48 -4.37
CA PRO A 440 -36.37 -15.95 -5.69
C PRO A 440 -34.85 -16.29 -5.72
N PRO A 441 -34.41 -17.27 -6.53
CA PRO A 441 -33.03 -17.74 -6.52
C PRO A 441 -32.05 -16.63 -6.90
N MET A 442 -30.89 -16.62 -6.21
CA MET A 442 -29.79 -15.65 -6.39
C MET A 442 -29.24 -15.57 -7.81
#